data_AF-A0A955WS47-F1
#
_entry.id   AF-A0A955WS47-F1
#
_cell.length_a   1.000
_cell.length_b   1.000
_cell.length_c   1.000
_cell.angle_alpha   90.00
_cell.angle_beta   90.00
_cell.angle_gamma   90.00
#
_symmetry.space_group_name_H-M   'P 1'
#
loop_
_entity.id
_entity.type
_entity.pdbx_description
1 polymer ?
#
loop_
_entity_poly.entity_id
_entity_poly.type
_entity_poly.pdbx_seq_one_letter_code
_entity_poly.pdbx_strand_id
1 'polypeptide(L)'
;MSAHTKSPDGVFPPPLVQGKHDFGSVTDAICKIVEEPPKAGWFAAFAVASSVLAMLGGCVAWLIWEGTGIWGLNNPVGWGWAIV
;
A
#
# COMPACT_ATOMS: atom_id res chain seq x y z
N MET A 1 2.27 -35.50 -13.29
CA MET A 1 1.12 -35.04 -14.10
C MET A 1 0.94 -33.55 -13.80
N SER A 2 1.24 -32.57 -14.66
CA SER A 2 1.74 -32.54 -16.03
C SER A 2 2.43 -31.19 -16.26
N ALA A 3 3.46 -31.22 -17.12
CA ALA A 3 4.01 -30.13 -17.93
C ALA A 3 4.54 -28.87 -17.20
N HIS A 4 5.78 -28.95 -16.73
CA HIS A 4 6.66 -27.78 -16.69
C HIS A 4 7.04 -27.44 -18.15
N THR A 5 6.39 -26.44 -18.73
CA THR A 5 6.73 -25.96 -20.07
C THR A 5 8.13 -25.33 -20.01
N LYS A 6 9.07 -25.98 -20.70
CA LYS A 6 10.45 -25.54 -20.86
C LYS A 6 10.44 -24.17 -21.53
N SER A 7 10.99 -23.14 -20.89
CA SER A 7 11.32 -21.90 -21.61
C SER A 7 12.32 -22.26 -22.73
N PRO A 8 12.13 -21.79 -23.98
CA PRO A 8 13.00 -22.14 -25.11
C PRO A 8 14.48 -21.76 -24.89
N ASP A 9 14.74 -20.86 -23.94
CA ASP A 9 16.00 -20.13 -23.83
C ASP A 9 16.98 -20.75 -22.80
N GLY A 10 16.62 -21.87 -22.17
CA GLY A 10 17.49 -22.59 -21.21
C GLY A 10 17.76 -21.87 -19.88
N VAL A 11 17.32 -20.62 -19.75
CA VAL A 11 17.40 -19.82 -18.52
C VAL A 11 16.17 -20.15 -17.66
N PHE A 12 16.35 -21.05 -16.70
CA PHE A 12 15.33 -21.26 -15.67
C PHE A 12 15.45 -20.15 -14.63
N PRO A 13 14.38 -19.38 -14.36
CA PRO A 13 14.39 -18.45 -13.25
C PRO A 13 14.63 -19.23 -11.95
N PRO A 14 15.36 -18.64 -10.98
CA PRO A 14 15.51 -19.26 -9.67
C PRO A 14 14.12 -19.56 -9.07
N PRO A 15 13.99 -20.63 -8.27
CA PRO A 15 12.73 -21.00 -7.65
C PRO A 15 12.18 -19.83 -6.83
N LEU A 16 10.91 -19.45 -7.09
CA LEU A 16 10.24 -18.32 -6.44
C LEU A 16 9.88 -18.60 -4.98
N VAL A 17 9.63 -19.87 -4.66
CA VAL A 17 9.36 -20.34 -3.31
C VAL A 17 10.63 -20.99 -2.77
N GLN A 18 11.17 -20.40 -1.71
CA GLN A 18 12.36 -20.91 -1.04
C GLN A 18 11.93 -21.83 0.11
N GLY A 19 12.67 -22.92 0.34
CA GLY A 19 12.37 -23.88 1.41
C GLY A 19 11.49 -25.05 0.95
N LYS A 20 11.15 -25.92 1.90
CA LYS A 20 10.29 -27.09 1.68
C LYS A 20 8.89 -26.79 2.22
N HIS A 21 7.96 -26.51 1.32
CA HIS A 21 6.57 -26.27 1.65
C HIS A 21 5.69 -27.34 1.01
N ASP A 22 4.72 -27.84 1.77
CA ASP A 22 3.60 -28.64 1.27
C ASP A 22 2.34 -27.76 1.16
N PHE A 23 1.34 -28.21 0.41
CA PHE A 23 0.10 -27.44 0.19
C PHE A 23 -0.58 -27.04 1.51
N GLY A 24 -0.60 -27.93 2.50
CA GLY A 24 -1.14 -27.61 3.82
C GLY A 24 -0.37 -26.50 4.54
N SER A 25 0.96 -26.48 4.41
CA SER A 25 1.80 -25.46 5.04
C SER A 25 1.62 -24.06 4.44
N VAL A 26 1.30 -23.98 3.14
CA VAL A 26 1.01 -22.71 2.48
C VAL A 26 -0.34 -22.18 2.94
N THR A 27 -1.35 -23.04 3.02
CA THR A 27 -2.68 -22.67 3.53
C THR A 27 -2.59 -22.15 4.95
N ASP A 28 -1.91 -22.87 5.85
CA ASP A 28 -1.74 -22.47 7.25
C ASP A 28 -1.02 -21.11 7.36
N ALA A 29 0.06 -20.91 6.60
CA ALA A 29 0.82 -19.65 6.62
C ALA A 29 -0.02 -18.43 6.19
N ILE A 30 -0.93 -18.59 5.23
CA ILE A 30 -1.77 -17.49 4.73
C ILE A 30 -2.97 -17.28 5.66
N CYS A 31 -3.70 -18.35 6.00
CA CYS A 31 -4.92 -18.26 6.80
C CYS A 31 -4.64 -17.73 8.20
N LYS A 32 -3.51 -18.11 8.80
CA LYS A 32 -3.11 -17.68 10.14
C LYS A 32 -3.08 -16.15 10.32
N ILE A 33 -2.78 -15.39 9.27
CA ILE A 33 -2.76 -13.92 9.32
C ILE A 33 -4.15 -13.35 9.63
N VAL A 34 -5.21 -14.01 9.16
CA VAL A 34 -6.61 -13.56 9.33
C VAL A 34 -7.26 -14.20 10.55
N GLU A 35 -6.86 -15.43 10.90
CA GLU A 35 -7.40 -16.16 12.05
C GLU A 35 -6.88 -15.64 13.39
N GLU A 36 -5.64 -15.12 13.43
CA GLU A 36 -5.09 -14.51 14.64
C GLU A 36 -5.58 -13.07 14.84
N PRO A 37 -5.82 -12.65 16.09
CA PRO A 37 -6.18 -11.26 16.37
C PRO A 37 -5.04 -10.31 15.96
N PRO A 38 -5.35 -9.11 15.44
CA PRO A 38 -4.33 -8.15 15.05
C PRO A 38 -3.41 -7.79 16.22
N LYS A 39 -2.10 -7.79 15.95
CA LYS A 39 -1.08 -7.41 16.94
C LYS A 39 -1.17 -5.91 17.24
N ALA A 40 -0.72 -5.47 18.42
CA ALA A 40 -0.75 -4.06 18.83
C ALA A 40 -0.09 -3.11 17.81
N GLY A 41 0.96 -3.56 17.12
CA GLY A 41 1.61 -2.77 16.07
C GLY A 41 0.71 -2.46 14.87
N TRP A 42 -0.24 -3.35 14.53
CA TRP A 42 -1.22 -3.11 13.47
C TRP A 42 -2.15 -1.95 13.83
N PHE A 43 -2.65 -1.92 15.07
CA PHE A 43 -3.50 -0.82 15.55
C PHE A 43 -2.72 0.50 15.64
N ALA A 44 -1.46 0.48 16.05
CA ALA A 44 -0.62 1.68 16.07
C ALA A 44 -0.42 2.25 14.66
N ALA A 45 -0.07 1.41 13.69
CA ALA A 45 0.08 1.83 12.29
C ALA A 45 -1.24 2.36 11.72
N PHE A 46 -2.36 1.68 11.99
CA PHE A 46 -3.69 2.10 11.54
C PHE A 46 -4.11 3.45 12.16
N ALA A 47 -3.83 3.66 13.44
CA ALA A 47 -4.12 4.92 14.13
C ALA A 47 -3.30 6.09 13.55
N VAL A 48 -2.01 5.87 13.27
CA VAL A 48 -1.15 6.90 12.65
C VAL A 48 -1.61 7.20 11.23
N ALA A 49 -1.92 6.19 10.42
CA ALA A 49 -2.45 6.42 9.07
C ALA A 49 -3.77 7.20 9.11
N SER A 50 -4.66 6.84 10.03
CA SER A 50 -5.96 7.51 10.20
C SER A 50 -5.82 8.94 10.70
N SER A 51 -4.86 9.24 11.58
CA SER A 51 -4.63 10.61 12.07
C SER A 51 -4.09 11.52 10.97
N VAL A 52 -3.20 11.01 10.12
CA VAL A 52 -2.71 11.75 8.94
C VAL A 52 -3.85 11.97 7.93
N LEU A 53 -4.71 10.98 7.71
CA LEU A 53 -5.91 11.15 6.87
C LEU A 53 -6.87 12.20 7.44
N ALA A 54 -7.11 12.21 8.76
CA ALA A 54 -7.95 13.21 9.41
C ALA A 54 -7.34 14.62 9.30
N MET A 55 -6.02 14.74 9.45
CA MET A 55 -5.29 15.99 9.24
C MET A 55 -5.46 16.49 7.81
N LEU A 56 -5.33 15.62 6.80
CA LEU A 56 -5.58 15.97 5.41
C LEU A 56 -7.01 16.49 5.21
N GLY A 57 -8.01 15.79 5.77
CA GLY A 57 -9.40 16.25 5.74
C GLY A 57 -9.58 17.64 6.35
N GLY A 58 -8.92 17.91 7.48
CA GLY A 58 -8.90 19.22 8.12
C GLY A 58 -8.25 20.30 7.25
N CYS A 59 -7.10 20.02 6.63
CA CYS A 59 -6.43 20.94 5.71
C CYS A 59 -7.29 21.25 4.47
N VAL A 60 -7.99 20.25 3.92
CA VAL A 60 -8.90 20.44 2.77
C VAL A 60 -10.12 21.27 3.18
N ALA A 61 -10.71 21.00 4.35
CA ALA A 61 -11.82 21.79 4.86
C ALA A 61 -11.41 23.27 5.06
N TRP A 62 -10.23 23.50 5.64
CA TRP A 62 -9.66 24.84 5.81
C TRP A 62 -9.39 25.54 4.47
N LEU A 63 -8.86 24.81 3.48
CA LEU A 63 -8.64 25.33 2.12
C LEU A 63 -9.93 25.80 1.46
N ILE A 64 -11.03 25.04 1.62
CA ILE A 64 -12.32 25.43 1.06
C ILE A 64 -12.89 26.66 1.79
N TRP A 65 -12.68 26.73 3.11
CA TRP A 65 -13.17 27.84 3.93
C TRP A 65 -12.44 29.16 3.66
N GLU A 66 -11.11 29.16 3.69
CA GLU A 66 -10.27 30.36 3.50
C GLU A 66 -10.06 30.68 2.01
N GLY A 67 -10.17 29.67 1.14
CA GLY A 67 -9.95 29.77 -0.30
C GLY A 67 -8.53 29.38 -0.73
N THR A 68 -8.32 29.29 -2.05
CA THR A 68 -7.06 28.82 -2.66
C THR A 68 -5.87 29.77 -2.50
N GLY A 69 -6.09 30.98 -1.96
CA GLY A 69 -5.04 31.97 -1.72
C GLY A 69 -3.96 31.51 -0.74
N ILE A 70 -4.30 30.63 0.22
CA ILE A 70 -3.35 30.11 1.22
C ILE A 70 -2.25 29.23 0.62
N TRP A 71 -2.41 28.80 -0.64
CA TRP A 71 -1.42 28.00 -1.35
C TRP A 71 -0.31 28.83 -2.01
N GLY A 72 -0.41 30.16 -1.99
CA GLY A 72 0.62 31.04 -2.56
C GLY A 72 0.70 30.97 -4.09
N LEU A 73 -0.41 30.67 -4.77
CA LEU A 73 -0.51 30.76 -6.22
C LEU A 73 -0.29 32.21 -6.66
N ASN A 74 0.51 32.43 -7.69
CA ASN A 74 0.82 33.77 -8.21
C ASN A 74 0.26 33.95 -9.63
N ASN A 75 -0.26 35.12 -9.97
CA ASN A 75 -0.76 35.39 -11.32
C ASN A 75 0.43 35.60 -12.30
N PRO A 76 0.54 34.89 -13.44
CA PRO A 76 -0.47 34.04 -14.12
C PRO A 76 -0.40 32.52 -13.86
N VAL A 77 0.53 32.06 -13.01
CA VAL A 77 0.69 30.64 -12.68
C VAL A 77 -0.34 30.21 -11.62
N GLY A 78 -1.56 29.93 -12.07
CA GLY A 78 -2.65 29.42 -11.24
C GLY A 78 -2.57 27.95 -10.87
N TRP A 79 -1.47 27.26 -11.18
CA TRP A 79 -1.26 25.83 -10.96
C TRP A 79 -0.03 25.62 -10.08
N GLY A 80 -0.04 24.58 -9.25
CA GLY A 80 1.04 24.28 -8.31
C GLY A 80 0.85 22.88 -7.72
N TRP A 81 1.15 22.71 -6.43
CA TRP A 81 1.12 21.41 -5.74
C TRP A 81 -0.22 20.64 -5.80
N ALA A 82 -1.35 21.25 -6.19
CA ALA A 82 -2.59 20.49 -6.46
C ALA A 82 -2.42 19.45 -7.56
N ILE A 83 -1.58 19.76 -8.55
CA ILE A 83 -1.63 19.06 -9.83
C ILE A 83 -0.26 18.78 -10.46
N VAL A 84 0.82 19.33 -9.91
CA VAL A 84 2.18 18.90 -10.29
C VAL A 84 2.30 17.41 -10.01
#